data_AF-A0AAF0XI54-F1
#
_entry.id   AF-A0AAF0XI54-F1
#
_cell.length_a   1.000
_cell.length_b   1.000
_cell.length_c   1.000
_cell.angle_alpha   90.00
_cell.angle_beta   90.00
_cell.angle_gamma   90.00
#
_symmetry.space_group_name_H-M   'P 1'
#
loop_
_entity.id
_entity.type
_entity.pdbx_description
1 polymer ?
#
loop_
_entity_poly.entity_id
_entity_poly.type
_entity_poly.pdbx_seq_one_letter_code
_entity_poly.pdbx_strand_id
1 'polypeptide(L)'
;MRKHTMLKHGEVVPNDELGIVPFEQNVYRELMGKTIIQHNLPFTFVEYAGIRDMHKYLNPNVQDISRNTIKADILDIYRVEKRKMKHELESLSGRVCR
;
A
#
# COMPACT_ATOMS: atom_id res chain seq x y z
N MET A 1 42.82 -15.93 10.33
CA MET A 1 41.93 -14.95 9.69
C MET A 1 40.89 -15.70 8.86
N ARG A 2 39.65 -15.84 9.35
CA ARG A 2 38.56 -16.49 8.61
C ARG A 2 37.91 -15.44 7.70
N LYS A 3 37.99 -15.65 6.38
CA LYS A 3 37.23 -14.89 5.39
C LYS A 3 35.78 -15.39 5.45
N HIS A 4 34.88 -14.61 6.00
CA HIS A 4 33.44 -14.84 5.87
C HIS A 4 33.00 -14.16 4.56
N THR A 5 32.73 -14.97 3.54
CA THR A 5 32.10 -14.50 2.30
C THR A 5 30.82 -15.28 2.04
N MET A 6 29.75 -14.50 1.95
CA MET A 6 28.50 -14.66 1.20
C MET A 6 27.60 -15.85 1.53
N LEU A 7 26.47 -15.49 2.17
CA LEU A 7 25.26 -16.30 2.30
C LEU A 7 24.82 -16.79 0.91
N LYS A 8 24.53 -18.08 0.84
CA LYS A 8 24.22 -18.79 -0.39
C LYS A 8 22.80 -18.48 -0.86
N HIS A 9 22.73 -18.08 -2.12
CA HIS A 9 21.76 -18.45 -3.16
C HIS A 9 20.42 -18.99 -2.68
N GLY A 10 19.39 -18.25 -3.08
CA GLY A 10 17.99 -18.44 -2.70
C GLY A 10 17.46 -19.85 -2.90
N GLU A 11 16.68 -20.25 -1.91
CA GLU A 11 15.70 -21.30 -2.05
C GLU A 11 14.47 -20.68 -2.73
N VAL A 12 14.37 -20.91 -4.04
CA VAL A 12 13.09 -20.76 -4.76
C VAL A 12 12.28 -22.01 -4.45
N VAL A 13 11.33 -21.86 -3.53
CA VAL A 13 10.36 -22.88 -3.15
C VAL A 13 9.36 -23.08 -4.32
N PRO A 14 8.87 -24.30 -4.59
CA PRO A 14 8.18 -24.64 -5.84
C PRO A 14 6.87 -23.89 -6.01
N ASN A 15 6.64 -23.36 -7.21
CA ASN A 15 5.40 -22.72 -7.61
C ASN A 15 4.29 -23.78 -7.79
N ASP A 16 3.44 -23.95 -6.79
CA ASP A 16 2.14 -24.60 -6.95
C ASP A 16 1.18 -23.60 -7.64
N GLU A 17 0.68 -23.94 -8.83
CA GLU A 17 -0.60 -23.55 -9.45
C GLU A 17 -1.31 -22.25 -9.01
N LEU A 18 -0.58 -21.14 -8.84
CA LEU A 18 -1.12 -19.82 -8.47
C LEU A 18 -0.46 -18.77 -9.36
N GLY A 19 -1.22 -18.27 -10.33
CA GLY A 19 -0.75 -17.27 -11.31
C GLY A 19 0.02 -16.14 -10.65
N ILE A 20 1.31 -16.03 -10.99
CA ILE A 20 2.22 -15.03 -10.45
C ILE A 20 1.71 -13.65 -10.89
N VAL A 21 1.05 -12.92 -9.98
CA VAL A 21 0.65 -11.53 -10.23
C VAL A 21 1.91 -10.67 -10.13
N PRO A 22 2.28 -9.95 -11.20
CA PRO A 22 3.45 -9.08 -11.18
C PRO A 22 3.28 -7.99 -10.11
N PHE A 23 4.40 -7.55 -9.54
CA PHE A 23 4.37 -6.46 -8.56
C PHE A 23 3.93 -5.16 -9.24
N GLU A 24 2.79 -4.64 -8.81
CA GLU A 24 2.23 -3.38 -9.29
C GLU A 24 2.40 -2.29 -8.21
N GLN A 25 3.25 -1.30 -8.50
CA GLN A 25 3.54 -0.21 -7.55
C GLN A 25 2.28 0.57 -7.16
N ASN A 26 1.30 0.70 -8.07
CA ASN A 26 0.03 1.39 -7.77
C ASN A 26 -0.78 0.65 -6.70
N VAL A 27 -0.82 -0.69 -6.75
CA VAL A 27 -1.49 -1.52 -5.74
C VAL A 27 -0.78 -1.37 -4.40
N TYR A 28 0.55 -1.33 -4.39
CA TYR A 28 1.32 -1.06 -3.17
C TYR A 28 0.98 0.30 -2.56
N ARG A 29 0.90 1.38 -3.37
CA ARG A 29 0.51 2.71 -2.86
C ARG A 29 -0.90 2.71 -2.27
N GLU A 30 -1.84 2.04 -2.92
CA GLU A 30 -3.22 1.93 -2.43
C GLU A 30 -3.28 1.20 -1.07
N LEU A 31 -2.54 0.09 -0.94
CA LEU A 31 -2.44 -0.65 0.32
C LEU A 31 -1.84 0.22 1.43
N MET A 32 -0.74 0.93 1.16
CA MET A 32 -0.14 1.85 2.13
C MET A 32 -1.13 2.95 2.57
N GLY A 33 -1.89 3.51 1.63
CA GLY A 33 -2.90 4.52 1.91
C GLY A 33 -4.02 4.00 2.81
N LYS A 34 -4.53 2.79 2.51
CA LYS A 34 -5.53 2.11 3.33
C LYS A 34 -5.03 1.81 4.74
N THR A 35 -3.79 1.31 4.88
CA THR A 35 -3.18 1.05 6.20
C THR A 35 -3.08 2.32 7.04
N ILE A 36 -2.69 3.45 6.43
CA ILE A 36 -2.62 4.74 7.12
C ILE A 36 -3.99 5.17 7.62
N ILE A 37 -5.02 5.09 6.78
CA ILE A 37 -6.40 5.45 7.15
C ILE A 37 -6.92 4.53 8.26
N GLN A 38 -6.76 3.21 8.10
CA GLN A 38 -7.29 2.20 9.01
C GLN A 38 -6.71 2.31 10.42
N HIS A 39 -5.43 2.65 10.54
CA HIS A 39 -4.73 2.73 11.81
C HIS A 39 -4.46 4.16 12.28
N ASN A 40 -5.00 5.16 11.59
CA ASN A 40 -4.81 6.58 11.86
C ASN A 40 -3.32 6.95 12.04
N LEU A 41 -2.48 6.46 11.13
CA LEU A 41 -1.03 6.70 11.17
C LEU A 41 -0.70 8.08 10.59
N PRO A 42 0.43 8.69 10.99
CA PRO A 42 0.89 9.91 10.34
C PRO A 42 1.31 9.63 8.89
N PHE A 43 1.09 10.57 7.98
CA PHE A 43 1.53 10.43 6.58
C PHE A 43 3.05 10.27 6.43
N THR A 44 3.81 10.64 7.45
CA THR A 44 5.27 10.44 7.55
C THR A 44 5.65 8.97 7.64
N PHE A 45 4.71 8.08 7.96
CA PHE A 45 4.93 6.65 8.16
C PHE A 45 5.62 5.98 6.96
N VAL A 46 5.24 6.37 5.74
CA VAL A 46 5.86 5.84 4.48
C VAL A 46 7.32 6.25 4.31
N GLU A 47 7.78 7.26 5.07
CA GLU A 47 9.14 7.80 4.98
C GLU A 47 10.06 7.27 6.08
N TYR A 48 9.54 6.47 7.02
CA TYR A 48 10.34 5.90 8.09
C TYR A 48 11.36 4.92 7.49
N ALA A 49 12.63 5.10 7.86
CA ALA A 49 13.73 4.29 7.34
C ALA A 49 13.47 2.78 7.53
N GLY A 50 13.07 2.36 8.74
CA GLY A 50 12.75 0.96 9.01
C GLY A 50 11.57 0.41 8.19
N ILE A 51 10.60 1.25 7.83
CA ILE A 51 9.48 0.84 6.96
C ILE A 51 9.97 0.66 5.52
N ARG A 52 10.80 1.58 5.02
CA ARG A 52 11.40 1.48 3.69
C ARG A 52 12.31 0.27 3.57
N ASP A 53 13.17 0.04 4.56
CA ASP A 53 14.09 -1.10 4.60
C ASP A 53 13.31 -2.42 4.64
N MET A 54 12.25 -2.50 5.45
CA MET A 54 11.38 -3.67 5.52
C MET A 54 10.73 -3.99 4.17
N HIS A 55 10.18 -2.99 3.47
CA HIS A 55 9.51 -3.24 2.19
C HIS A 55 10.49 -3.52 1.05
N LYS A 56 11.67 -2.87 1.04
CA LYS A 56 12.75 -3.17 0.08
C LYS A 56 13.32 -4.58 0.28
N TYR A 57 13.40 -5.04 1.53
CA TYR A 57 13.78 -6.42 1.84
C TYR A 57 12.76 -7.43 1.29
N LEU A 58 11.47 -7.13 1.40
CA LEU A 58 10.40 -8.00 0.89
C LEU A 58 10.34 -8.01 -0.64
N ASN A 59 10.52 -6.85 -1.28
CA ASN A 59 10.54 -6.75 -2.73
C ASN A 59 11.46 -5.60 -3.19
N PRO A 60 12.57 -5.90 -3.88
CA PRO A 60 13.54 -4.88 -4.29
C PRO A 60 13.01 -3.90 -5.35
N ASN A 61 11.91 -4.23 -6.02
CA ASN A 61 11.29 -3.37 -7.03
C ASN A 61 10.38 -2.28 -6.43
N VAL A 62 10.16 -2.29 -5.11
CA VAL A 62 9.33 -1.29 -4.43
C VAL A 62 9.99 0.08 -4.53
N GLN A 63 9.24 1.05 -5.04
CA GLN A 63 9.67 2.44 -5.07
C GLN A 63 9.27 3.15 -3.78
N ASP A 64 10.18 4.00 -3.29
CA ASP A 64 9.93 4.83 -2.11
C ASP A 64 8.76 5.80 -2.39
N ILE A 65 7.84 5.89 -1.43
CA ILE A 65 6.71 6.81 -1.48
C ILE A 65 7.05 8.04 -0.65
N SER A 66 6.67 9.22 -1.16
CA SER A 66 6.75 10.47 -0.40
C SER A 66 5.46 10.73 0.37
N ARG A 67 5.54 11.50 1.46
CA ARG A 67 4.37 11.97 2.19
C ARG A 67 3.35 12.70 1.32
N ASN A 68 3.83 13.47 0.34
CA ASN A 68 2.94 14.24 -0.54
C ASN A 68 2.19 13.33 -1.52
N THR A 69 2.87 12.30 -2.02
CA THR A 69 2.25 11.28 -2.87
C THR A 69 1.16 10.53 -2.10
N ILE A 70 1.47 10.03 -0.89
CA ILE A 70 0.48 9.27 -0.12
C ILE A 70 -0.70 10.15 0.32
N LYS A 71 -0.45 11.43 0.60
CA LYS A 71 -1.52 12.40 0.89
C LYS A 71 -2.45 12.59 -0.31
N ALA A 72 -1.90 12.67 -1.52
CA ALA A 72 -2.70 12.77 -2.75
C ALA A 72 -3.51 11.48 -2.97
N ASP A 73 -2.87 10.32 -2.85
CA ASP A 73 -3.52 9.01 -3.01
C ASP A 73 -4.68 8.84 -2.00
N ILE A 74 -4.47 9.17 -0.73
CA ILE A 74 -5.51 9.15 0.31
C ILE A 74 -6.66 10.11 0.00
N LEU A 75 -6.36 11.30 -0.53
CA LEU A 75 -7.40 12.26 -0.92
C LEU A 75 -8.26 11.71 -2.06
N ASP A 76 -7.67 10.99 -3.00
CA ASP A 76 -8.40 10.37 -4.09
C ASP A 76 -9.26 9.19 -3.61
N ILE A 77 -8.76 8.37 -2.67
CA ILE A 77 -9.56 7.36 -1.97
C ILE A 77 -10.77 8.02 -1.30
N TYR A 78 -10.55 9.10 -0.53
CA TYR A 78 -11.64 9.83 0.11
C TYR A 78 -12.67 10.35 -0.89
N ARG A 79 -12.24 10.92 -2.02
CA ARG A 79 -13.14 11.43 -3.07
C ARG A 79 -13.99 10.32 -3.67
N VAL A 80 -13.41 9.15 -3.90
CA VAL A 80 -14.13 7.97 -4.41
C VAL A 80 -15.18 7.53 -3.40
N GLU A 81 -14.78 7.31 -2.15
CA GLU A 81 -15.70 6.84 -1.09
C GLU A 81 -16.80 7.87 -0.81
N LYS A 82 -16.49 9.17 -0.80
CA LYS A 82 -17.49 10.23 -0.67
C LYS A 82 -18.53 10.19 -1.80
N ARG A 83 -18.10 9.95 -3.04
CA ARG A 83 -19.03 9.83 -4.18
C ARG A 83 -19.91 8.60 -4.06
N LYS A 84 -19.36 7.46 -3.63
CA LYS A 84 -20.12 6.24 -3.37
C LYS A 84 -21.18 6.46 -2.30
N MET A 85 -20.78 7.02 -1.15
CA MET A 85 -21.71 7.35 -0.06
C MET A 85 -22.83 8.30 -0.51
N LYS A 86 -22.48 9.33 -1.31
CA LYS A 86 -23.48 10.25 -1.86
C LYS A 86 -24.45 9.54 -2.79
N HIS A 87 -23.96 8.68 -3.68
CA HIS A 87 -24.79 7.93 -4.61
C HIS A 87 -25.73 6.96 -3.88
N GLU A 88 -25.23 6.23 -2.89
CA GLU A 88 -26.04 5.36 -2.03
C GLU A 88 -27.13 6.16 -1.32
N LEU A 89 -26.79 7.33 -0.76
CA LEU A 89 -27.76 8.20 -0.10
C LEU A 89 -28.85 8.72 -1.05
N GLU A 90 -28.49 9.06 -2.30
CA GLU A 90 -29.43 9.49 -3.34
C GLU A 90 -30.34 8.35 -3.84
N SER A 91 -29.87 7.10 -3.77
CA SER A 91 -30.65 5.92 -4.15
C SER A 91 -31.73 5.53 -3.13
N LEU A 92 -31.63 6.03 -1.90
CA LEU A 92 -32.63 5.81 -0.87
C LEU A 92 -33.86 6.69 -1.15
N SER A 93 -35.04 6.09 -1.15
CA SER A 93 -36.31 6.81 -1.39
C SER A 93 -36.74 7.73 -0.22
N GLY A 94 -36.07 7.62 0.93
CA GLY A 94 -36.34 8.42 2.12
C GLY A 94 -35.70 9.81 2.04
N ARG A 95 -36.40 10.85 2.50
CA ARG A 95 -35.82 12.20 2.62
C ARG A 95 -34.83 12.22 3.77
N VAL A 96 -33.56 12.41 3.46
CA VAL A 96 -32.53 12.73 4.46
C VAL A 96 -32.66 14.23 4.77
N CYS A 97 -32.88 14.56 6.04
CA CYS A 97 -32.99 15.96 6.46
C CYS A 97 -31.68 16.68 6.18
N ARG A 98 -31.75 17.87 5.58
CA ARG A 98 -30.59 18.73 5.29
C ARG A 98 -30.29 19.67 6.43
#